data_AF-A0A3M1SJP7-F1
#
_entry.id   AF-A0A3M1SJP7-F1
#
_cell.length_a   1.000
_cell.length_b   1.000
_cell.length_c   1.000
_cell.angle_alpha   90.00
_cell.angle_beta   90.00
_cell.angle_gamma   90.00
#
_symmetry.space_group_name_H-M   'P 1'
#
loop_
_entity.id
_entity.type
_entity.pdbx_description
1 polymer ?
#
loop_
_entity_poly.entity_id
_entity_poly.type
_entity_poly.pdbx_seq_one_letter_code
_entity_poly.pdbx_strand_id
1 'polypeptide(L)'
;MGLQYNEFHIQLINARTGNPIDDDSGVYNVLTAGSPTEATIYSDPYGTSASNPGTISNGEITFYTDSSVTSVDISIYTASGDAIFLQGVTTQQQRVLVDVDKLEQTLVIPFGASDNTETDTGFTVVGPALIEDVFLKVTTADSGETINFGLNGTTTNDPDGLVTGASVSSTGYVSLGPTVSAGVNEDYFSACGYGALLADFTAGSDAATDVGTFSKKCVLIDSSETDANFTYTGSAGSDTAAGYFIVKMRKLL
;
A
#
# COMPACT_ATOMS: atom_id res chain seq x y z
N MET A 1 -26.85 29.48 2.13
CA MET A 1 -25.69 29.13 2.96
C MET A 1 -24.56 28.81 1.99
N GLY A 2 -23.35 29.35 2.20
CA GLY A 2 -22.21 29.01 1.33
C GLY A 2 -21.79 27.55 1.53
N LEU A 3 -21.18 26.95 0.51
CA LEU A 3 -20.56 25.63 0.63
C LEU A 3 -19.49 25.70 1.73
N GLN A 4 -19.58 24.81 2.73
CA GLN A 4 -18.67 24.79 3.88
C GLN A 4 -17.44 23.90 3.62
N TYR A 5 -17.47 23.10 2.56
CA TYR A 5 -16.47 22.10 2.23
C TYR A 5 -15.97 22.25 0.79
N ASN A 6 -14.73 21.86 0.55
CA ASN A 6 -14.09 21.90 -0.75
C ASN A 6 -14.39 20.58 -1.49
N GLU A 7 -14.95 20.68 -2.70
CA GLU A 7 -15.21 19.52 -3.56
C GLU A 7 -13.95 19.13 -4.34
N PHE A 8 -13.63 17.84 -4.29
CA PHE A 8 -12.66 17.19 -5.17
C PHE A 8 -13.42 16.25 -6.08
N HIS A 9 -13.29 16.46 -7.39
CA HIS A 9 -13.97 15.68 -8.41
C HIS A 9 -12.96 15.28 -9.47
N ILE A 10 -12.69 13.97 -9.61
CA ILE A 10 -11.71 13.42 -10.55
C ILE A 10 -12.39 12.39 -11.44
N GLN A 11 -12.27 12.55 -12.75
CA GLN A 11 -12.60 11.53 -13.74
C GLN A 11 -11.35 10.77 -14.18
N LEU A 12 -11.42 9.44 -14.13
CA LEU A 12 -10.44 8.57 -14.77
C LEU A 12 -10.68 8.52 -16.29
N ILE A 13 -9.62 8.79 -17.05
CA ILE A 13 -9.66 8.85 -18.52
C ILE A 13 -8.63 7.86 -19.05
N ASN A 14 -9.03 7.03 -20.00
CA ASN A 14 -8.11 6.16 -20.71
C ASN A 14 -7.13 7.01 -21.54
N ALA A 15 -5.84 6.92 -21.24
CA ALA A 15 -4.79 7.74 -21.83
C ALA A 15 -4.66 7.55 -23.36
N ARG A 16 -5.05 6.38 -23.88
CA ARG A 16 -4.97 6.05 -25.31
C ARG A 16 -6.21 6.50 -26.09
N THR A 17 -7.40 6.25 -25.56
CA THR A 17 -8.66 6.54 -26.28
C THR A 17 -9.21 7.92 -25.98
N GLY A 18 -8.82 8.53 -24.84
CA GLY A 18 -9.37 9.78 -24.34
C GLY A 18 -10.79 9.65 -23.78
N ASN A 19 -11.35 8.44 -23.74
CA ASN A 19 -12.69 8.18 -23.21
C ASN A 19 -12.64 8.02 -21.68
N PRO A 20 -13.73 8.38 -20.97
CA PRO A 20 -13.92 7.98 -19.58
C PRO A 20 -13.75 6.47 -19.40
N ILE A 21 -13.10 6.09 -18.31
CA ILE A 21 -13.08 4.71 -17.83
C ILE A 21 -14.38 4.50 -17.06
N ASP A 22 -15.05 3.38 -17.29
CA ASP A 22 -16.23 2.97 -16.53
C ASP A 22 -15.78 1.95 -15.47
N ASP A 23 -15.73 2.39 -14.21
CA ASP A 23 -15.30 1.59 -13.06
C ASP A 23 -16.21 1.88 -11.86
N ASP A 24 -16.84 0.83 -11.32
CA ASP A 24 -17.77 0.90 -10.18
C ASP A 24 -17.30 0.12 -8.95
N SER A 25 -16.10 -0.47 -8.99
CA SER A 25 -15.60 -1.33 -7.91
C SER A 25 -14.15 -1.10 -7.54
N GLY A 26 -13.41 -0.28 -8.29
CA GLY A 26 -12.10 0.19 -7.88
C GLY A 26 -12.18 1.00 -6.58
N VAL A 27 -11.03 1.13 -5.91
CA VAL A 27 -10.91 1.75 -4.59
C VAL A 27 -9.96 2.95 -4.68
N TYR A 28 -10.24 3.97 -3.89
CA TYR A 28 -9.33 5.09 -3.69
C TYR A 28 -9.15 5.38 -2.20
N ASN A 29 -7.95 5.79 -1.80
CA ASN A 29 -7.66 6.27 -0.46
C ASN A 29 -7.13 7.71 -0.54
N VAL A 30 -7.77 8.63 0.19
CA VAL A 30 -7.42 10.05 0.23
C VAL A 30 -6.55 10.32 1.45
N LEU A 31 -5.38 10.91 1.24
CA LEU A 31 -4.41 11.19 2.29
C LEU A 31 -4.23 12.69 2.47
N THR A 32 -3.85 13.08 3.67
CA THR A 32 -3.36 14.44 3.94
C THR A 32 -2.14 14.69 3.05
N ALA A 33 -2.09 15.82 2.34
CA ALA A 33 -1.02 16.09 1.38
C ALA A 33 0.38 15.95 2.00
N GLY A 34 1.23 15.12 1.38
CA GLY A 34 2.59 14.84 1.83
C GLY A 34 2.71 13.95 3.08
N SER A 35 1.59 13.38 3.56
CA SER A 35 1.52 12.53 4.76
C SER A 35 0.83 11.21 4.45
N PRO A 36 1.18 10.08 5.09
CA PRO A 36 0.44 8.82 4.94
C PRO A 36 -0.88 8.81 5.71
N THR A 37 -1.18 9.84 6.51
CA THR A 37 -2.41 9.89 7.29
C THR A 37 -3.62 10.08 6.40
N GLU A 38 -4.58 9.18 6.51
CA GLU A 38 -5.88 9.30 5.83
C GLU A 38 -6.55 10.63 6.16
N ALA A 39 -7.04 11.31 5.13
CA ALA A 39 -7.79 12.54 5.29
C ALA A 39 -9.21 12.23 5.77
N THR A 40 -9.77 13.10 6.60
CA THR A 40 -11.22 13.10 6.83
C THR A 40 -11.93 13.61 5.58
N ILE A 41 -12.79 12.77 5.01
CA ILE A 41 -13.57 13.10 3.81
C ILE A 41 -15.07 12.96 4.06
N TYR A 42 -15.83 13.66 3.24
CA TYR A 42 -17.29 13.73 3.30
C TYR A 42 -17.90 13.39 1.94
N SER A 43 -19.11 12.84 1.95
CA SER A 43 -19.85 12.43 0.74
C SER A 43 -20.69 13.55 0.13
N ASP A 44 -20.87 14.65 0.85
CA ASP A 44 -21.73 15.75 0.45
C ASP A 44 -21.18 17.12 0.92
N PRO A 45 -21.68 18.24 0.38
CA PRO A 45 -21.23 19.57 0.75
C PRO A 45 -21.76 20.05 2.12
N TYR A 46 -22.43 19.19 2.88
CA TYR A 46 -22.96 19.47 4.21
C TYR A 46 -22.15 18.79 5.31
N GLY A 47 -21.15 17.97 4.96
CA GLY A 47 -20.23 17.32 5.89
C GLY A 47 -20.69 15.96 6.37
N THR A 48 -21.51 15.23 5.60
CA THR A 48 -21.79 13.82 5.90
C THR A 48 -20.52 13.00 5.73
N SER A 49 -20.06 12.35 6.80
CA SER A 49 -18.85 11.52 6.77
C SER A 49 -18.91 10.44 5.68
N ALA A 50 -17.80 10.25 4.97
CA ALA A 50 -17.61 9.17 4.01
C ALA A 50 -16.54 8.19 4.51
N SER A 51 -16.57 6.96 3.97
CA SER A 51 -15.51 5.99 4.20
C SER A 51 -14.24 6.41 3.48
N ASN A 52 -13.09 6.13 4.09
CA ASN A 52 -11.79 6.25 3.48
C ASN A 52 -11.00 5.00 3.88
N PRO A 53 -10.64 4.10 2.95
CA PRO A 53 -10.86 4.17 1.50
C PRO A 53 -12.33 4.27 1.05
N GLY A 54 -12.55 4.86 -0.12
CA GLY A 54 -13.83 4.96 -0.82
C GLY A 54 -13.85 4.13 -2.11
N THR A 55 -15.05 3.85 -2.62
CA THR A 55 -15.25 3.12 -3.89
C THR A 55 -15.47 4.09 -5.04
N ILE A 56 -14.86 3.82 -6.19
CA ILE A 56 -15.04 4.55 -7.44
C ILE A 56 -16.44 4.25 -8.00
N SER A 57 -17.10 5.23 -8.62
CA SER A 57 -18.34 4.99 -9.36
C SER A 57 -18.30 5.65 -10.74
N ASN A 58 -18.62 4.89 -11.79
CA ASN A 58 -18.55 5.30 -13.19
C ASN A 58 -17.18 5.92 -13.58
N GLY A 59 -16.10 5.46 -12.95
CA GLY A 59 -14.76 6.02 -13.08
C GLY A 59 -14.58 7.43 -12.52
N GLU A 60 -15.54 7.92 -11.75
CA GLU A 60 -15.50 9.19 -11.05
C GLU A 60 -15.17 8.97 -9.56
N ILE A 61 -14.33 9.85 -9.03
CA ILE A 61 -14.00 9.96 -7.61
C ILE A 61 -14.49 11.35 -7.18
N THR A 62 -15.50 11.37 -6.33
CA THR A 62 -16.03 12.60 -5.75
C THR A 62 -16.05 12.51 -4.24
N PHE A 63 -15.42 13.49 -3.58
CA PHE A 63 -15.45 13.64 -2.14
C PHE A 63 -15.29 15.11 -1.76
N TYR A 64 -15.57 15.42 -0.50
CA TYR A 64 -15.44 16.75 0.05
C TYR A 64 -14.49 16.73 1.24
N THR A 65 -13.77 17.82 1.47
CA THR A 65 -12.90 18.02 2.64
C THR A 65 -13.22 19.33 3.35
N ASP A 66 -12.72 19.52 4.57
CA ASP A 66 -12.79 20.82 5.24
C ASP A 66 -12.27 21.95 4.34
N SER A 67 -12.90 23.12 4.40
CA SER A 67 -12.52 24.29 3.58
C SER A 67 -11.06 24.73 3.72
N SER A 68 -10.40 24.38 4.83
CA SER A 68 -8.98 24.66 5.06
C SER A 68 -8.03 23.72 4.29
N VAL A 69 -8.52 22.58 3.81
CA VAL A 69 -7.73 21.62 3.02
C VAL A 69 -7.66 22.09 1.58
N THR A 70 -6.47 22.50 1.15
CA THR A 70 -6.23 23.02 -0.22
C THR A 70 -5.73 21.96 -1.19
N SER A 71 -5.18 20.87 -0.67
CA SER A 71 -4.66 19.75 -1.46
C SER A 71 -4.64 18.45 -0.67
N VAL A 72 -4.65 17.33 -1.38
CA VAL A 72 -4.58 15.96 -0.85
C VAL A 72 -3.66 15.09 -1.70
N ASP A 73 -3.20 13.97 -1.16
CA ASP A 73 -2.63 12.89 -1.97
C ASP A 73 -3.70 11.80 -2.16
N ILE A 74 -3.68 11.05 -3.26
CA ILE A 74 -4.68 10.02 -3.54
C ILE A 74 -3.99 8.78 -4.09
N SER A 75 -4.22 7.64 -3.44
CA SER A 75 -3.90 6.32 -4.00
C SER A 75 -5.15 5.72 -4.63
N ILE A 76 -5.04 5.21 -5.84
CA ILE A 76 -6.14 4.69 -6.64
C ILE A 76 -5.76 3.29 -7.12
N TYR A 77 -6.68 2.34 -6.99
CA TYR A 77 -6.55 1.00 -7.54
C TYR A 77 -7.86 0.62 -8.24
N THR A 78 -7.83 0.57 -9.56
CA THR A 78 -9.03 0.31 -10.38
C THR A 78 -9.46 -1.15 -10.31
N ALA A 79 -10.71 -1.44 -10.66
CA ALA A 79 -11.22 -2.81 -10.80
C ALA A 79 -10.49 -3.62 -11.89
N SER A 80 -9.74 -2.96 -12.78
CA SER A 80 -8.88 -3.57 -13.80
C SER A 80 -7.43 -3.73 -13.34
N GLY A 81 -7.12 -3.42 -12.08
CA GLY A 81 -5.81 -3.54 -11.48
C GLY A 81 -4.81 -2.43 -11.83
N ASP A 82 -5.29 -1.28 -12.33
CA ASP A 82 -4.43 -0.11 -12.57
C ASP A 82 -4.18 0.64 -11.27
N ALA A 83 -2.91 0.85 -10.92
CA ALA A 83 -2.50 1.56 -9.72
C ALA A 83 -2.00 2.97 -10.08
N ILE A 84 -2.59 3.99 -9.46
CA ILE A 84 -2.18 5.39 -9.62
C ILE A 84 -1.96 6.00 -8.25
N PHE A 85 -0.86 6.73 -8.09
CA PHE A 85 -0.64 7.58 -6.93
C PHE A 85 -0.47 9.03 -7.36
N LEU A 86 -1.31 9.90 -6.82
CA LEU A 86 -1.36 11.33 -7.14
C LEU A 86 -0.95 12.11 -5.90
N GLN A 87 -0.01 13.03 -6.05
CA GLN A 87 0.43 13.90 -4.97
C GLN A 87 -0.02 15.33 -5.21
N GLY A 88 -0.44 16.03 -4.15
CA GLY A 88 -0.80 17.43 -4.20
C GLY A 88 -1.99 17.73 -5.12
N VAL A 89 -2.95 16.80 -5.21
CA VAL A 89 -4.21 16.99 -5.93
C VAL A 89 -4.94 18.19 -5.33
N THR A 90 -5.41 19.11 -6.18
CA THR A 90 -6.21 20.27 -5.77
C THR A 90 -7.63 20.15 -6.32
N THR A 91 -8.55 20.99 -5.84
CA THR A 91 -9.95 21.02 -6.33
C THR A 91 -10.09 21.36 -7.81
N GLN A 92 -9.05 21.90 -8.45
CA GLN A 92 -9.05 22.22 -9.87
C GLN A 92 -8.65 21.03 -10.76
N GLN A 93 -8.12 19.96 -10.18
CA GLN A 93 -7.70 18.79 -10.93
C GLN A 93 -8.89 17.87 -11.19
N GLN A 94 -9.40 17.89 -12.41
CA GLN A 94 -10.63 17.17 -12.78
C GLN A 94 -10.43 15.84 -13.50
N ARG A 95 -9.20 15.55 -13.96
CA ARG A 95 -8.93 14.40 -14.83
C ARG A 95 -7.60 13.75 -14.51
N VAL A 96 -7.59 12.43 -14.58
CA VAL A 96 -6.38 11.60 -14.45
C VAL A 96 -6.31 10.67 -15.65
N LEU A 97 -5.20 10.74 -16.37
CA LEU A 97 -4.95 9.87 -17.51
C LEU A 97 -4.39 8.54 -17.00
N VAL A 98 -5.05 7.44 -17.33
CA VAL A 98 -4.68 6.08 -16.94
C VAL A 98 -4.25 5.32 -18.19
N ASP A 99 -3.01 4.83 -18.18
CA ASP A 99 -2.51 3.92 -19.21
C ASP A 99 -2.90 2.48 -18.86
N VAL A 100 -4.07 2.07 -19.33
CA VAL A 100 -4.66 0.74 -19.04
C VAL A 100 -3.85 -0.41 -19.63
N ASP A 101 -3.01 -0.14 -20.62
CA ASP A 101 -2.16 -1.16 -21.27
C ASP A 101 -0.83 -1.35 -20.53
N LYS A 102 -0.54 -0.48 -19.54
CA LYS A 102 0.65 -0.62 -18.71
C LYS A 102 0.50 -1.86 -17.83
N LEU A 103 1.35 -2.85 -18.04
CA LEU A 103 1.32 -4.07 -17.22
C LEU A 103 2.00 -3.87 -15.87
N GLU A 104 3.04 -3.04 -15.81
CA GLU A 104 3.79 -2.77 -14.58
C GLU A 104 3.12 -1.67 -13.76
N GLN A 105 2.68 -2.06 -12.56
CA GLN A 105 1.90 -1.25 -11.64
C GLN A 105 2.68 -1.03 -10.35
N THR A 106 2.43 0.12 -9.72
CA THR A 106 3.02 0.46 -8.43
C THR A 106 1.92 1.01 -7.55
N LEU A 107 1.44 0.18 -6.64
CA LEU A 107 0.40 0.55 -5.69
C LEU A 107 1.05 1.12 -4.43
N VAL A 108 0.56 2.27 -3.98
CA VAL A 108 1.03 2.94 -2.76
C VAL A 108 -0.06 2.80 -1.70
N ILE A 109 0.24 2.08 -0.62
CA ILE A 109 -0.71 1.79 0.45
C ILE A 109 -0.21 2.48 1.71
N PRO A 110 -0.97 3.41 2.31
CA PRO A 110 -0.59 4.02 3.58
C PRO A 110 -0.68 3.00 4.71
N PHE A 111 0.11 3.20 5.76
CA PHE A 111 -0.12 2.59 7.06
C PHE A 111 -0.02 3.66 8.15
N GLY A 112 -0.73 3.43 9.24
CA GLY A 112 -0.66 4.25 10.44
C GLY A 112 -0.40 3.40 11.69
N ALA A 113 -0.69 4.00 12.84
CA ALA A 113 -0.61 3.35 14.13
C ALA A 113 -1.47 2.08 14.17
N SER A 114 -0.92 0.99 14.68
CA SER A 114 -1.55 -0.32 14.78
C SER A 114 -0.89 -1.06 15.94
N ASP A 115 -1.59 -1.13 17.07
CA ASP A 115 -1.12 -1.82 18.27
C ASP A 115 -1.60 -3.27 18.26
N ASN A 116 -0.78 -4.16 17.69
CA ASN A 116 -0.99 -5.61 17.65
C ASN A 116 -2.39 -6.01 17.10
N THR A 117 -2.92 -5.19 16.19
CA THR A 117 -4.24 -5.35 15.59
C THR A 117 -4.11 -5.36 14.07
N GLU A 118 -4.50 -6.47 13.45
CA GLU A 118 -4.53 -6.57 11.99
C GLU A 118 -5.48 -5.52 11.42
N THR A 119 -4.96 -4.73 10.49
CA THR A 119 -5.67 -3.64 9.83
C THR A 119 -5.79 -3.95 8.35
N ASP A 120 -7.03 -4.03 7.88
CA ASP A 120 -7.35 -4.08 6.45
C ASP A 120 -7.12 -2.70 5.83
N THR A 121 -6.41 -2.67 4.71
CA THR A 121 -6.10 -1.43 3.99
C THR A 121 -7.22 -1.01 3.03
N GLY A 122 -8.21 -1.88 2.81
CA GLY A 122 -9.29 -1.72 1.83
C GLY A 122 -8.85 -1.96 0.38
N PHE A 123 -7.57 -2.26 0.13
CA PHE A 123 -7.07 -2.65 -1.19
C PHE A 123 -7.04 -4.17 -1.33
N THR A 124 -7.82 -4.70 -2.26
CA THR A 124 -7.80 -6.12 -2.65
C THR A 124 -7.04 -6.28 -3.95
N VAL A 125 -6.12 -7.23 -4.06
CA VAL A 125 -5.40 -7.50 -5.32
C VAL A 125 -6.39 -7.97 -6.39
N VAL A 126 -6.35 -7.35 -7.57
CA VAL A 126 -7.15 -7.79 -8.72
C VAL A 126 -6.35 -8.81 -9.52
N GLY A 127 -6.76 -10.08 -9.46
CA GLY A 127 -6.17 -11.18 -10.22
C GLY A 127 -6.64 -11.22 -11.70
N PRO A 128 -5.84 -11.78 -12.62
CA PRO A 128 -4.53 -12.38 -12.38
C PRO A 128 -3.40 -11.33 -12.31
N ALA A 129 -2.56 -11.42 -11.28
CA ALA A 129 -1.48 -10.48 -11.03
C ALA A 129 -0.24 -11.16 -10.43
N LEU A 130 0.93 -10.57 -10.65
CA LEU A 130 2.18 -10.99 -10.05
C LEU A 130 2.72 -9.87 -9.14
N ILE A 131 2.82 -10.11 -7.84
CA ILE A 131 3.50 -9.22 -6.90
C ILE A 131 4.99 -9.54 -6.96
N GLU A 132 5.79 -8.59 -7.43
CA GLU A 132 7.23 -8.76 -7.65
C GLU A 132 8.07 -8.29 -6.46
N ASP A 133 7.61 -7.25 -5.77
CA ASP A 133 8.35 -6.64 -4.67
C ASP A 133 7.47 -5.76 -3.78
N VAL A 134 7.96 -5.48 -2.57
CA VAL A 134 7.42 -4.45 -1.68
C VAL A 134 8.56 -3.60 -1.16
N PHE A 135 8.36 -2.28 -1.14
CA PHE A 135 9.24 -1.33 -0.46
C PHE A 135 8.50 -0.70 0.71
N LEU A 136 9.19 -0.53 1.84
CA LEU A 136 8.67 0.14 3.02
C LEU A 136 9.32 1.52 3.14
N LYS A 137 8.48 2.57 3.24
CA LYS A 137 8.91 3.94 3.57
C LYS A 137 8.23 4.39 4.85
N VAL A 138 9.02 4.64 5.90
CA VAL A 138 8.55 5.19 7.17
C VAL A 138 8.61 6.71 7.12
N THR A 139 7.55 7.38 7.53
CA THR A 139 7.44 8.85 7.58
C THR A 139 7.35 9.38 9.01
N THR A 140 6.70 8.62 9.90
CA THR A 140 6.71 8.84 11.35
C THR A 140 7.30 7.59 11.98
N ALA A 141 8.42 7.77 12.68
CA ALA A 141 9.14 6.67 13.32
C ALA A 141 8.54 6.32 14.67
N ASP A 142 8.62 5.05 15.04
CA ASP A 142 8.22 4.55 16.35
C ASP A 142 9.28 3.60 16.91
N SER A 143 9.86 3.97 18.05
CA SER A 143 11.12 3.40 18.52
C SER A 143 10.90 2.05 19.19
N GLY A 144 11.58 1.02 18.68
CA GLY A 144 11.46 -0.34 19.21
C GLY A 144 10.35 -1.14 18.55
N GLU A 145 9.57 -0.50 17.69
CA GLU A 145 8.43 -1.10 17.02
C GLU A 145 8.77 -1.63 15.62
N THR A 146 7.94 -2.56 15.17
CA THR A 146 8.05 -3.25 13.89
C THR A 146 6.68 -3.29 13.21
N ILE A 147 6.69 -3.55 11.90
CA ILE A 147 5.48 -3.70 11.11
C ILE A 147 5.54 -4.95 10.23
N ASN A 148 4.41 -5.64 10.17
CA ASN A 148 4.12 -6.74 9.28
C ASN A 148 3.17 -6.27 8.18
N PHE A 149 3.31 -6.81 6.98
CA PHE A 149 2.43 -6.54 5.85
C PHE A 149 2.30 -7.77 4.98
N GLY A 150 1.11 -8.05 4.52
CA GLY A 150 0.83 -9.30 3.84
C GLY A 150 -0.51 -9.31 3.12
N LEU A 151 -0.99 -10.52 2.91
CA LEU A 151 -2.25 -10.79 2.23
C LEU A 151 -3.14 -11.61 3.14
N ASN A 152 -4.40 -11.20 3.23
CA ASN A 152 -5.45 -11.94 3.90
C ASN A 152 -6.54 -12.25 2.87
N GLY A 153 -6.51 -13.48 2.36
CA GLY A 153 -7.47 -14.00 1.39
C GLY A 153 -7.77 -15.47 1.66
N THR A 154 -8.60 -16.09 0.81
CA THR A 154 -8.97 -17.50 1.01
C THR A 154 -7.80 -18.44 0.73
N THR A 155 -6.99 -18.16 -0.29
CA THR A 155 -5.87 -19.01 -0.72
C THR A 155 -4.52 -18.44 -0.31
N THR A 156 -4.34 -17.13 -0.43
CA THR A 156 -3.12 -16.42 -0.01
C THR A 156 -3.39 -15.76 1.35
N ASN A 157 -3.47 -16.58 2.39
CA ASN A 157 -3.72 -16.17 3.78
C ASN A 157 -2.42 -16.13 4.59
N ASP A 158 -1.65 -15.08 4.41
CA ASP A 158 -0.38 -14.84 5.11
C ASP A 158 -0.25 -13.32 5.41
N PRO A 159 -0.84 -12.83 6.52
CA PRO A 159 -0.87 -11.41 6.89
C PRO A 159 0.50 -10.74 7.11
N ASP A 160 1.57 -11.51 7.27
CA ASP A 160 2.97 -11.04 7.29
C ASP A 160 3.81 -11.60 6.13
N GLY A 161 3.12 -12.13 5.11
CA GLY A 161 3.73 -12.86 4.01
C GLY A 161 4.55 -12.01 3.05
N LEU A 162 4.35 -10.69 2.98
CA LEU A 162 5.12 -9.80 2.10
C LEU A 162 6.26 -9.11 2.86
N VAL A 163 6.00 -8.63 4.08
CA VAL A 163 6.94 -7.98 4.99
C VAL A 163 6.72 -8.55 6.39
N THR A 164 7.81 -8.99 7.03
CA THR A 164 7.76 -9.55 8.39
C THR A 164 8.78 -8.84 9.29
N GLY A 165 8.31 -8.34 10.43
CA GLY A 165 9.10 -7.73 11.49
C GLY A 165 9.95 -6.53 11.06
N ALA A 166 9.52 -5.76 10.06
CA ALA A 166 10.34 -4.65 9.56
C ALA A 166 10.36 -3.50 10.56
N SER A 167 11.55 -3.08 10.98
CA SER A 167 11.71 -1.99 11.95
C SER A 167 11.17 -0.65 11.43
N VAL A 168 10.33 0.00 12.24
CA VAL A 168 9.81 1.35 11.99
C VAL A 168 10.45 2.42 12.89
N SER A 169 11.56 2.09 13.54
CA SER A 169 12.30 2.96 14.48
C SER A 169 12.97 4.19 13.86
N SER A 170 13.03 4.30 12.53
CA SER A 170 13.63 5.43 11.84
C SER A 170 12.86 5.80 10.59
N THR A 171 12.78 7.10 10.29
CA THR A 171 12.19 7.61 9.06
C THR A 171 13.06 7.30 7.85
N GLY A 172 12.44 7.06 6.70
CA GLY A 172 13.12 6.78 5.43
C GLY A 172 12.74 5.43 4.84
N TYR A 173 13.48 5.00 3.83
CA TYR A 173 13.30 3.67 3.26
C TYR A 173 13.93 2.61 4.17
N VAL A 174 13.16 1.57 4.47
CA VAL A 174 13.60 0.43 5.26
C VAL A 174 14.10 -0.66 4.30
N SER A 175 15.31 -1.15 4.53
CA SER A 175 15.85 -2.29 3.78
C SER A 175 15.21 -3.59 4.26
N LEU A 176 14.43 -4.24 3.40
CA LEU A 176 13.79 -5.52 3.69
C LEU A 176 14.66 -6.74 3.33
N GLY A 177 15.75 -6.53 2.60
CA GLY A 177 16.68 -7.59 2.22
C GLY A 177 17.36 -8.26 3.42
N PRO A 178 18.10 -9.36 3.19
CA PRO A 178 18.80 -10.06 4.25
C PRO A 178 19.86 -9.17 4.89
N THR A 179 19.92 -9.18 6.22
CA THR A 179 20.97 -8.54 7.00
C THR A 179 22.16 -9.48 7.12
N VAL A 180 23.34 -9.00 6.74
CA VAL A 180 24.60 -9.73 6.93
C VAL A 180 25.23 -9.26 8.23
N SER A 181 25.46 -10.20 9.15
CA SER A 181 26.17 -9.97 10.41
C SER A 181 27.59 -10.49 10.31
N ALA A 182 28.54 -9.71 10.83
CA ALA A 182 29.92 -10.15 10.95
C ALA A 182 30.07 -11.04 12.18
N GLY A 183 30.46 -12.30 11.96
CA GLY A 183 30.83 -13.23 13.01
C GLY A 183 32.35 -13.26 13.26
N VAL A 184 32.76 -13.99 14.29
CA VAL A 184 34.17 -14.29 14.54
C VAL A 184 34.70 -15.32 13.55
N ASN A 185 33.86 -16.27 13.15
CA ASN A 185 34.24 -17.38 12.26
C ASN A 185 33.88 -17.10 10.80
N GLU A 186 32.73 -16.45 10.54
CA GLU A 186 32.26 -16.11 9.20
C GLU A 186 31.20 -14.99 9.22
N ASP A 187 30.99 -14.35 8.07
CA ASP A 187 29.83 -13.47 7.86
C ASP A 187 28.63 -14.35 7.50
N TYR A 188 27.48 -14.08 8.12
CA TYR A 188 26.26 -14.89 7.95
C TYR A 188 25.01 -14.03 7.81
N PHE A 189 23.99 -14.56 7.16
CA PHE A 189 22.69 -13.90 7.11
C PHE A 189 21.95 -14.08 8.44
N SER A 190 21.70 -12.99 9.16
CA SER A 190 21.14 -13.05 10.52
C SER A 190 19.63 -12.78 10.59
N ALA A 191 19.08 -12.04 9.63
CA ALA A 191 17.68 -11.67 9.58
C ALA A 191 17.25 -11.29 8.15
N CYS A 192 15.94 -11.25 7.90
CA CYS A 192 15.35 -10.80 6.64
C CYS A 192 14.01 -10.12 6.95
N GLY A 193 13.71 -9.00 6.27
CA GLY A 193 12.45 -8.28 6.41
C GLY A 193 11.39 -8.68 5.38
N TYR A 194 11.74 -9.43 4.34
CA TYR A 194 10.76 -10.05 3.44
C TYR A 194 10.02 -11.20 4.13
N GLY A 195 8.69 -11.21 3.99
CA GLY A 195 7.85 -12.31 4.43
C GLY A 195 7.95 -13.55 3.53
N ALA A 196 7.32 -14.64 3.95
CA ALA A 196 7.47 -15.97 3.35
C ALA A 196 6.93 -16.09 1.90
N LEU A 197 6.01 -15.21 1.50
CA LEU A 197 5.50 -15.15 0.13
C LEU A 197 6.53 -14.54 -0.83
N LEU A 198 7.37 -13.60 -0.37
CA LEU A 198 8.36 -12.91 -1.21
C LEU A 198 9.79 -13.45 -1.09
N ALA A 199 10.10 -14.26 -0.09
CA ALA A 199 11.41 -14.89 0.04
C ALA A 199 11.38 -16.24 0.75
N ASP A 200 12.29 -17.14 0.34
CA ASP A 200 12.78 -18.20 1.21
C ASP A 200 13.99 -17.67 1.98
N PHE A 201 13.95 -17.75 3.30
CA PHE A 201 15.04 -17.32 4.16
C PHE A 201 15.31 -18.36 5.25
N THR A 202 16.59 -18.69 5.41
CA THR A 202 17.10 -19.47 6.55
C THR A 202 18.21 -18.65 7.18
N ALA A 203 18.05 -18.26 8.43
CA ALA A 203 19.11 -17.58 9.17
C ALA A 203 20.30 -18.52 9.38
N GLY A 204 21.50 -17.97 9.21
CA GLY A 204 22.75 -18.62 9.62
C GLY A 204 23.12 -18.28 11.06
N SER A 205 24.31 -18.71 11.47
CA SER A 205 24.89 -18.40 12.77
C SER A 205 26.41 -18.22 12.67
N ASP A 206 27.04 -17.67 13.71
CA ASP A 206 28.51 -17.58 13.80
C ASP A 206 29.13 -18.96 14.14
N ALA A 207 28.90 -19.92 13.27
CA ALA A 207 29.43 -21.27 13.34
C ALA A 207 29.89 -21.67 11.94
N ALA A 208 31.08 -22.27 11.84
CA ALA A 208 31.67 -22.58 10.54
C ALA A 208 30.69 -23.33 9.63
N THR A 209 30.52 -22.83 8.40
CA THR A 209 29.67 -23.35 7.31
C THR A 209 28.16 -23.11 7.46
N ASP A 210 27.73 -22.29 8.43
CA ASP A 210 26.33 -21.94 8.67
C ASP A 210 26.02 -20.48 8.27
N VAL A 211 26.27 -20.16 7.00
CA VAL A 211 26.10 -18.77 6.48
C VAL A 211 24.64 -18.36 6.26
N GLY A 212 23.70 -19.30 6.35
CA GLY A 212 22.29 -19.09 6.00
C GLY A 212 22.01 -19.08 4.48
N THR A 213 20.74 -18.92 4.11
CA THR A 213 20.30 -18.89 2.70
C THR A 213 19.22 -17.85 2.46
N PHE A 214 19.24 -17.22 1.29
CA PHE A 214 18.20 -16.28 0.85
C PHE A 214 17.88 -16.51 -0.63
N SER A 215 16.59 -16.60 -0.96
CA SER A 215 16.11 -16.62 -2.34
C SER A 215 14.83 -15.81 -2.46
N LYS A 216 14.83 -14.81 -3.36
CA LYS A 216 13.65 -14.00 -3.63
C LYS A 216 12.63 -14.77 -4.48
N LYS A 217 11.36 -14.50 -4.23
CA LYS A 217 10.19 -15.04 -4.95
C LYS A 217 9.31 -13.90 -5.48
N CYS A 218 8.27 -14.29 -6.18
CA CYS A 218 7.14 -13.45 -6.54
C CYS A 218 5.86 -14.19 -6.15
N VAL A 219 4.79 -13.44 -5.89
CA VAL A 219 3.48 -13.99 -5.50
C VAL A 219 2.56 -13.90 -6.70
N LEU A 220 2.06 -15.05 -7.16
CA LEU A 220 1.03 -15.11 -8.18
C LEU A 220 -0.34 -15.10 -7.50
N ILE A 221 -1.15 -14.09 -7.80
CA ILE A 221 -2.57 -14.07 -7.50
C ILE A 221 -3.29 -14.49 -8.77
N ASP A 222 -4.01 -15.60 -8.71
CA ASP A 222 -4.76 -16.10 -9.87
C ASP A 222 -6.13 -15.40 -10.00
N SER A 223 -6.84 -15.68 -11.09
CA SER A 223 -8.16 -15.08 -11.33
C SER A 223 -9.29 -15.65 -10.47
N SER A 224 -9.04 -16.71 -9.71
CA SER A 224 -10.02 -17.34 -8.81
C SER A 224 -9.95 -16.79 -7.39
N GLU A 225 -8.81 -16.22 -7.00
CA GLU A 225 -8.65 -15.47 -5.76
C GLU A 225 -9.16 -14.04 -5.93
N THR A 226 -10.36 -13.78 -5.41
CA THR A 226 -11.03 -12.47 -5.50
C THR A 226 -10.96 -11.67 -4.20
N ASP A 227 -10.29 -12.21 -3.17
CA ASP A 227 -10.31 -11.70 -1.80
C ASP A 227 -8.91 -11.56 -1.18
N ALA A 228 -7.85 -11.52 -1.98
CA ALA A 228 -6.49 -11.26 -1.50
C ALA A 228 -6.34 -9.80 -1.03
N ASN A 229 -6.77 -9.50 0.20
CA ASN A 229 -6.73 -8.17 0.79
C ASN A 229 -5.35 -7.85 1.34
N PHE A 230 -4.83 -6.66 1.05
CA PHE A 230 -3.63 -6.18 1.71
C PHE A 230 -3.92 -5.80 3.16
N THR A 231 -3.19 -6.39 4.09
CA THR A 231 -3.32 -6.10 5.53
C THR A 231 -1.97 -5.80 6.16
N TYR A 232 -1.97 -5.06 7.27
CA TYR A 232 -0.78 -4.81 8.07
C TYR A 232 -1.06 -4.94 9.56
N THR A 233 0.00 -5.21 10.33
CA THR A 233 -0.07 -5.25 11.80
C THR A 233 1.21 -4.64 12.37
N GLY A 234 1.09 -3.63 13.23
CA GLY A 234 2.23 -3.15 14.02
C GLY A 234 2.45 -4.02 15.24
N SER A 235 3.69 -4.05 15.76
CA SER A 235 3.98 -4.70 17.03
C SER A 235 3.27 -4.03 18.21
N ALA A 236 3.23 -4.73 19.34
CA ALA A 236 2.61 -4.22 20.55
C ALA A 236 3.32 -2.94 21.02
N GLY A 237 2.57 -1.84 21.08
CA GLY A 237 3.11 -0.50 21.38
C GLY A 237 3.23 0.43 20.17
N SER A 238 3.02 -0.06 18.94
CA SER A 238 3.08 0.74 17.71
C SER A 238 1.90 1.71 17.60
N ASP A 239 2.01 2.85 18.27
CA ASP A 239 0.97 3.87 18.42
C ASP A 239 1.25 5.16 17.62
N THR A 240 2.45 5.31 17.06
CA THR A 240 2.84 6.49 16.26
C THR A 240 3.42 6.18 14.89
N ALA A 241 3.80 4.92 14.62
CA ALA A 241 4.38 4.54 13.33
C ALA A 241 3.45 4.87 12.16
N ALA A 242 3.98 5.51 11.11
CA ALA A 242 3.20 5.77 9.89
C ALA A 242 4.09 5.85 8.65
N GLY A 243 3.55 5.44 7.50
CA GLY A 243 4.30 5.45 6.25
C GLY A 243 3.56 4.81 5.08
N TYR A 244 4.33 4.26 4.13
CA TYR A 244 3.80 3.65 2.92
C TYR A 244 4.44 2.29 2.66
N PHE A 245 3.60 1.33 2.28
CA PHE A 245 4.00 0.20 1.47
C PHE A 245 3.90 0.58 -0.01
N ILE A 246 4.95 0.30 -0.77
CA ILE A 246 5.00 0.53 -2.22
C ILE A 246 5.11 -0.85 -2.85
N VAL A 247 3.98 -1.35 -3.34
CA VAL A 247 3.86 -2.69 -3.90
C VAL A 247 4.14 -2.63 -5.40
N LYS A 248 5.19 -3.32 -5.84
CA LYS A 248 5.52 -3.48 -7.25
C LYS A 248 4.81 -4.72 -7.77
N MET A 249 3.97 -4.54 -8.77
CA MET A 249 3.12 -5.61 -9.28
C MET A 249 3.04 -5.56 -10.81
N ARG A 250 2.68 -6.68 -11.41
CA ARG A 250 2.45 -6.82 -12.84
C ARG A 250 1.09 -7.45 -13.09
N LYS A 251 0.24 -6.79 -13.88
CA LYS A 251 -0.98 -7.39 -14.42
C LYS A 251 -0.63 -8.52 -15.38
N LEU A 252 -1.32 -9.64 -15.30
CA LEU A 252 -1.18 -10.75 -16.24
C LEU A 252 -2.33 -10.71 -17.24
N LEU A 253 -2.02 -11.04 -18.50
CA LEU A 253 -2.98 -11.06 -19.62
C LEU A 253 -3.68 -12.42 -19.73
#